data_AF-A0A4Y2CH86-F1
#
_entry.id   AF-A0A4Y2CH86-F1
#
_cell.length_a   1.000
_cell.length_b   1.000
_cell.length_c   1.000
_cell.angle_alpha   90.00
_cell.angle_beta   90.00
_cell.angle_gamma   90.00
#
_symmetry.space_group_name_H-M   'P 1'
#
loop_
_entity.id
_entity.type
_entity.pdbx_description
1 polymer ?
#
loop_
_entity_poly.entity_id
_entity_poly.type
_entity_poly.pdbx_seq_one_letter_code
_entity_poly.pdbx_strand_id
1 'polypeptide(L)'
;MNIKKLQVFQNKQLMHVVNAPWYVRRKAIHDDLKIDPISEFILKNTSTRFYNKIPQIRNELLQRPAYDPALPSSRKRSRTAMDAVYDNFPRVKTQWTDPAPTNLGV
;
A
#
# COMPACT_ATOMS: atom_id res chain seq x y z
N MET A 1 -2.10 -6.59 0.13
CA MET A 1 -2.30 -7.46 1.31
C MET A 1 -2.26 -6.61 2.57
N ASN A 2 -3.30 -6.62 3.41
CA ASN A 2 -3.36 -5.77 4.61
C ASN A 2 -2.84 -6.54 5.84
N ILE A 3 -1.52 -6.52 6.04
CA ILE A 3 -0.82 -7.24 7.13
C ILE A 3 -1.35 -6.81 8.51
N LYS A 4 -1.75 -5.54 8.67
CA LYS A 4 -2.31 -5.03 9.93
C LYS A 4 -3.60 -5.76 10.31
N LYS A 5 -4.48 -6.07 9.34
CA LYS A 5 -5.71 -6.83 9.60
C LYS A 5 -5.43 -8.25 10.07
N LEU A 6 -4.44 -8.91 9.45
CA LEU A 6 -4.01 -10.25 9.85
C LEU A 6 -3.41 -10.25 11.27
N GLN A 7 -2.59 -9.25 11.59
CA GLN A 7 -2.04 -9.07 12.95
C GLN A 7 -3.16 -8.88 13.99
N VAL A 8 -4.19 -8.08 13.68
CA VAL A 8 -5.35 -7.90 14.57
C VAL A 8 -6.12 -9.20 14.75
N PHE A 9 -6.30 -9.97 13.68
CA PHE A 9 -6.97 -11.27 13.75
C PHE A 9 -6.19 -12.25 14.64
N GLN A 10 -4.88 -12.40 14.43
CA GLN A 10 -4.02 -13.24 15.28
C GLN A 10 -4.13 -12.83 16.75
N ASN A 11 -4.02 -11.54 17.05
CA ASN A 11 -4.10 -11.05 18.43
C ASN A 11 -5.43 -11.44 19.08
N LYS A 12 -6.56 -11.31 18.36
CA LYS A 12 -7.86 -11.73 18.89
C LYS A 12 -7.91 -13.23 19.15
N GLN A 13 -7.47 -14.04 18.19
CA GLN A 13 -7.47 -15.50 18.34
C GLN A 13 -6.61 -15.95 19.52
N LEU A 14 -5.41 -15.40 19.69
CA LEU A 14 -4.53 -15.74 20.83
C LEU A 14 -5.17 -15.39 22.18
N MET A 15 -5.81 -14.23 22.29
CA MET A 15 -6.56 -13.85 23.50
C MET A 15 -7.70 -14.82 23.80
N HIS A 16 -8.45 -15.24 22.78
CA HIS A 16 -9.55 -16.18 22.92
C HIS A 16 -9.07 -17.57 23.36
N VAL A 17 -8.00 -18.08 22.76
CA VAL A 17 -7.46 -19.41 23.07
C VAL A 17 -6.93 -19.49 24.51
N VAL A 18 -6.26 -18.44 24.98
CA VAL A 18 -5.71 -18.38 26.36
C VAL A 18 -6.79 -17.98 27.38
N ASN A 19 -8.00 -17.64 26.93
CA ASN A 19 -9.05 -17.04 27.75
C ASN A 19 -8.53 -15.80 28.53
N ALA A 20 -7.71 -14.99 27.87
CA ALA A 20 -7.03 -13.87 28.49
C ALA A 20 -7.96 -12.65 28.63
N PRO A 21 -7.95 -11.95 29.78
CA PRO A 21 -8.64 -10.68 29.94
C PRO A 21 -8.05 -9.58 29.05
N TRP A 22 -8.88 -8.59 28.67
CA TRP A 22 -8.49 -7.52 27.73
C TRP A 22 -7.29 -6.66 28.17
N TYR A 23 -6.99 -6.60 29.47
CA TYR A 23 -5.87 -5.85 30.04
C TYR A 23 -4.52 -6.57 29.94
N VAL A 24 -4.52 -7.86 29.57
CA VAL A 24 -3.28 -8.62 29.37
C VAL A 24 -2.57 -8.06 28.14
N ARG A 25 -1.28 -7.75 28.32
CA ARG A 25 -0.46 -7.22 27.23
C ARG A 25 -0.26 -8.32 26.18
N ARG A 26 -0.52 -7.97 24.92
CA ARG A 26 -0.28 -8.86 23.76
C ARG A 26 1.14 -9.40 23.72
N LYS A 27 2.12 -8.56 24.07
CA LYS A 27 3.53 -8.97 24.15
C LYS A 27 3.73 -10.13 25.12
N ALA A 28 3.09 -10.10 26.30
CA ALA A 28 3.18 -11.19 27.27
C ALA A 28 2.63 -12.51 26.70
N ILE A 29 1.47 -12.46 26.02
CA ILE A 29 0.88 -13.66 25.40
C ILE A 29 1.78 -14.25 24.30
N HIS A 30 2.42 -13.39 23.50
CA HIS A 30 3.40 -13.83 22.51
C HIS A 30 4.64 -14.46 23.16
N ASP A 31 5.16 -13.83 24.23
CA ASP A 31 6.33 -14.31 24.98
C ASP A 31 6.04 -15.63 25.71
N ASP A 32 4.81 -15.81 26.24
CA ASP A 32 4.36 -17.00 26.95
C ASP A 32 4.11 -18.17 25.99
N LEU A 33 3.42 -17.93 24.87
CA LEU A 33 3.11 -18.96 23.87
C LEU A 33 4.29 -19.25 22.92
N LYS A 34 5.36 -18.45 22.98
CA LYS A 34 6.50 -18.51 22.03
C LYS A 34 6.04 -18.39 20.57
N ILE A 35 5.04 -17.55 20.31
CA ILE A 35 4.48 -17.33 18.97
C ILE A 35 4.95 -15.97 18.47
N ASP A 36 5.62 -15.96 17.32
CA ASP A 36 6.03 -14.72 16.68
C ASP A 36 4.81 -13.95 16.10
N PRO A 37 4.81 -12.61 16.14
CA PRO A 37 3.80 -11.81 15.47
C PRO A 37 3.87 -12.01 13.94
N ILE A 38 2.71 -12.00 13.28
CA ILE A 38 2.60 -12.18 11.81
C ILE A 38 3.52 -11.24 11.02
N SER A 39 3.69 -10.01 11.48
CA SER A 39 4.61 -9.05 10.85
C SER A 39 6.04 -9.57 10.77
N GLU A 40 6.55 -10.12 11.88
CA GLU A 40 7.90 -10.66 11.95
C GLU A 40 8.01 -11.98 11.20
N PHE A 41 6.99 -12.84 11.29
CA PHE A 41 6.96 -14.12 10.59
C PHE A 41 7.06 -13.95 9.07
N ILE A 42 6.25 -13.05 8.48
CA ILE A 42 6.26 -12.81 7.02
C ILE A 42 7.61 -12.22 6.59
N LEU A 43 8.11 -11.21 7.31
CA LEU A 43 9.36 -10.54 6.98
C LEU A 43 10.57 -11.45 7.18
N LYS A 44 10.61 -12.25 8.24
CA LYS A 44 11.79 -13.04 8.59
C LYS A 44 11.74 -14.41 7.93
N ASN A 45 10.70 -15.20 8.17
CA ASN A 45 10.69 -16.60 7.75
C ASN A 45 10.31 -16.77 6.28
N THR A 46 9.28 -16.07 5.82
CA THR A 46 8.83 -16.23 4.43
C THR A 46 9.78 -15.55 3.46
N SER A 47 10.22 -14.33 3.76
CA SER A 47 11.12 -13.60 2.84
C SER A 47 12.47 -14.29 2.72
N THR A 48 13.11 -14.69 3.83
CA THR A 48 14.43 -15.33 3.77
C THR A 48 14.37 -16.67 3.05
N ARG A 49 13.35 -17.50 3.33
CA ARG A 49 13.14 -18.76 2.60
C ARG A 49 12.90 -18.52 1.12
N PHE A 50 12.19 -17.47 0.75
CA PHE A 50 11.98 -17.10 -0.65
C PHE A 50 13.31 -16.71 -1.31
N TYR A 51 14.04 -15.76 -0.74
CA TYR A 51 15.31 -15.29 -1.30
C TYR A 51 16.39 -16.37 -1.34
N ASN A 52 16.43 -17.26 -0.35
CA ASN A 52 17.35 -18.40 -0.34
C ASN A 52 17.05 -19.42 -1.44
N LYS A 53 15.79 -19.49 -1.91
CA LYS A 53 15.39 -20.37 -3.02
C LYS A 53 15.66 -19.77 -4.39
N ILE A 54 15.76 -18.45 -4.53
CA ILE A 54 16.05 -17.78 -5.81
C ILE A 54 17.29 -18.35 -6.52
N PRO A 55 18.47 -18.53 -5.89
CA PRO A 55 19.65 -19.04 -6.58
C PRO A 55 19.50 -20.49 -7.07
N GLN A 56 18.56 -21.25 -6.50
CA GLN A 56 18.28 -22.62 -6.92
C GLN A 56 17.44 -22.68 -8.21
N ILE A 57 16.71 -21.60 -8.54
CA ILE A 57 15.85 -21.57 -9.71
C ILE A 57 16.70 -21.24 -10.95
N ARG A 58 16.67 -22.13 -11.94
CA ARG A 58 17.34 -21.98 -13.24
C ARG A 58 16.58 -21.01 -14.16
N ASN A 59 16.15 -19.87 -13.61
CA ASN A 59 15.51 -18.78 -14.33
C ASN A 59 16.35 -17.53 -14.16
N GLU A 60 16.99 -17.11 -15.24
CA GLU A 60 17.89 -15.95 -15.30
C GLU A 60 17.17 -14.64 -14.92
N LEU A 61 15.86 -14.54 -15.15
CA LEU A 61 15.08 -13.35 -14.81
C LEU A 61 14.83 -13.20 -13.29
N LEU A 62 14.88 -14.32 -12.56
CA LEU A 62 14.73 -14.32 -11.10
C LEU A 62 16.06 -14.09 -10.38
N GLN A 63 17.18 -14.39 -11.04
CA GLN A 63 18.50 -13.98 -10.59
C GLN A 63 18.62 -12.48 -10.83
N ARG A 64 18.33 -11.69 -9.79
CA ARG A 64 18.31 -10.23 -9.81
C ARG A 64 19.41 -9.65 -10.74
N PRO A 65 19.09 -8.85 -11.77
CA PRO A 65 20.06 -7.88 -12.26
C PRO A 65 20.45 -6.97 -11.10
N ALA A 66 21.71 -6.56 -11.04
CA ALA A 66 22.19 -5.62 -10.03
C ALA A 66 21.26 -4.38 -10.06
N TYR A 67 20.55 -4.14 -8.96
CA TYR A 67 19.78 -2.92 -8.81
C TYR A 67 20.77 -1.76 -8.86
N ASP A 68 20.77 -1.02 -9.96
CA ASP A 68 21.59 0.17 -10.13
C ASP A 68 20.83 1.36 -9.51
N PRO A 69 21.25 1.88 -8.35
CA PRO A 69 20.60 3.02 -7.71
C PRO A 69 20.74 4.31 -8.52
N ALA A 70 21.64 4.36 -9.51
CA ALA A 70 21.75 5.48 -10.44
C ALA A 70 20.60 5.53 -11.46
N LEU A 71 19.86 4.42 -11.64
CA LEU A 71 18.69 4.38 -12.52
C LEU A 71 17.42 4.76 -11.75
N PRO A 72 16.70 5.81 -12.17
CA PRO A 72 15.44 6.17 -11.52
C PRO A 72 14.43 5.03 -11.70
N SER A 73 14.02 4.41 -10.59
CA SER A 73 13.03 3.33 -10.52
C SER A 73 11.67 3.70 -11.15
N SER A 74 11.41 4.98 -11.37
CA SER A 74 10.21 5.52 -12.00
C SER A 74 10.57 6.08 -13.37
N ARG A 75 10.19 5.36 -14.45
CA ARG A 75 9.98 6.03 -15.74
C ARG A 75 8.78 6.97 -15.58
N LYS A 76 9.05 8.26 -15.38
CA LYS A 76 8.02 9.31 -15.38
C LYS A 76 7.33 9.26 -16.75
N ARG A 77 6.02 9.00 -16.78
CA ARG A 77 5.24 9.04 -18.02
C ARG A 77 5.39 10.44 -18.61
N SER A 78 5.81 10.56 -19.87
CA SER A 78 5.98 11.86 -20.53
C SER A 78 4.64 12.59 -20.51
N ARG A 79 4.56 13.70 -19.75
CA ARG A 79 3.36 14.55 -19.69
C ARG A 79 3.23 15.43 -20.93
N THR A 80 4.36 15.75 -21.55
CA THR A 80 4.49 16.72 -22.65
C THR A 80 3.77 16.32 -23.94
N ALA A 81 3.45 15.04 -24.15
CA ALA A 81 2.64 14.62 -25.29
C ALA A 81 1.15 14.98 -25.17
N MET A 82 0.65 15.27 -23.96
CA MET A 82 -0.74 15.70 -23.76
C MET A 82 -0.92 17.21 -23.94
N ASP A 83 0.11 18.01 -23.62
CA ASP A 83 0.05 19.47 -23.69
C ASP A 83 -0.08 19.96 -25.15
N ALA A 84 0.67 19.34 -26.07
CA ALA A 84 0.62 19.68 -27.50
C ALA A 84 -0.75 19.40 -28.18
N VAL A 85 -1.55 18.50 -27.61
CA VAL A 85 -2.90 18.19 -28.11
C VAL A 85 -3.93 19.13 -27.46
N TYR A 86 -3.67 19.62 -26.24
CA TYR A 86 -4.61 20.44 -25.47
C TYR A 86 -4.65 21.91 -25.88
N ASP A 87 -3.57 22.43 -26.50
CA ASP A 87 -3.48 23.83 -26.93
C ASP A 87 -4.49 24.20 -28.02
N ASN A 88 -5.02 23.23 -28.77
CA ASN A 88 -5.99 23.45 -29.86
C ASN A 88 -7.45 23.13 -29.48
N PHE A 89 -7.75 22.74 -28.24
CA PHE A 89 -9.15 22.55 -27.85
C PHE A 89 -9.81 23.91 -27.58
N PRO A 90 -10.95 24.24 -28.22
CA PRO A 90 -11.65 25.47 -27.94
C PRO A 90 -12.06 25.48 -26.46
N ARG A 91 -11.45 26.40 -25.70
CA ARG A 91 -11.72 26.58 -24.27
C ARG A 91 -13.10 27.23 -24.13
N VAL A 92 -14.15 26.40 -24.09
CA VAL A 92 -15.52 26.85 -23.83
C VAL A 92 -15.54 27.43 -22.41
N LYS A 93 -15.51 28.76 -22.30
CA LYS A 93 -15.75 29.45 -21.04
C LYS A 93 -17.25 29.39 -20.79
N THR A 94 -17.68 28.60 -19.82
CA THR A 94 -19.04 28.71 -19.26
C THR A 94 -19.14 30.07 -18.57
N GLN A 95 -19.73 31.03 -19.28
CA GLN A 95 -20.17 32.29 -18.74
C GLN A 95 -21.42 32.01 -17.91
N TRP A 96 -21.27 32.01 -16.60
CA TRP A 96 -22.39 32.05 -15.67
C TRP A 96 -23.01 33.43 -15.78
N THR A 97 -24.18 33.53 -16.39
CA THR A 97 -25.02 34.73 -16.31
C THR A 97 -25.78 34.67 -15.00
N ASP A 98 -25.45 35.56 -14.07
CA ASP A 98 -26.26 35.74 -12.86
C ASP A 98 -27.68 36.19 -13.28
N PRO A 99 -28.75 35.54 -12.79
CA PRO A 99 -30.10 35.99 -13.09
C PRO A 99 -30.34 37.37 -12.47
N ALA A 100 -30.82 38.31 -13.29
CA ALA A 100 -31.12 39.67 -12.89
C ALA A 100 -32.05 39.71 -11.66
N PRO A 101 -31.83 40.60 -10.67
CA PRO A 101 -32.74 40.75 -9.55
C PRO A 101 -34.06 41.37 -10.04
N THR A 102 -35.13 40.58 -10.02
CA THR A 102 -36.51 41.07 -10.22
C THR A 102 -36.91 41.93 -9.01
N ASN A 103 -36.61 43.23 -9.09
CA ASN A 103 -37.23 44.22 -8.20
C ASN A 103 -38.59 44.58 -8.79
N LEU A 104 -39.65 43.91 -8.34
CA LEU A 104 -41.02 44.39 -8.49
C LEU A 104 -41.45 44.98 -7.16
N GLY A 105 -41.48 46.31 -7.10
CA GLY A 105 -42.16 47.04 -6.03
C GLY A 105 -43.66 47.06 -6.29
N VAL A 106 -44.43 46.72 -5.25
CA VAL A 106 -45.64 47.41 -4.77
C VAL A 106 -45.65 47.29 -3.26
#